data_AF-B4D2Y1-F1
#
_entry.id   AF-B4D2Y1-F1
#
_cell.length_a   1.000
_cell.length_b   1.000
_cell.length_c   1.000
_cell.angle_alpha   90.00
_cell.angle_beta   90.00
_cell.angle_gamma   90.00
#
_symmetry.space_group_name_H-M   'P 1'
#
loop_
_entity.id
_entity.type
_entity.pdbx_description
1 polymer ?
#
loop_
_entity_poly.entity_id
_entity_poly.type
_entity_poly.pdbx_seq_one_letter_code
_entity_poly.pdbx_strand_id
1 'polypeptide(L)'
;MSGFRRGQNLAHPSKKSVLALALTAILGLIIGLQIWLLTATLNTALGGDHSIVVPSLIGSIVLFLIALMIFRLLPKPYTWRSVPDLRIEQQKIHTYPGGSEVKKRIISGPGEKS
;
A
#
# COMPACT_ATOMS: atom_id res chain seq x y z
N MET A 1 2.35 28.86 -11.69
CA MET A 1 3.30 28.20 -10.76
C MET A 1 2.60 27.39 -9.66
N SER A 2 1.57 26.58 -9.99
CA SER A 2 0.82 25.75 -9.03
C SER A 2 1.23 24.26 -9.07
N GLY A 3 1.81 23.80 -10.18
CA GLY A 3 2.26 22.42 -10.37
C GLY A 3 3.44 22.01 -9.50
N PHE A 4 4.41 22.90 -9.29
CA PHE A 4 5.61 22.63 -8.48
C PHE A 4 5.26 22.43 -7.00
N ARG A 5 4.37 23.26 -6.45
CA ARG A 5 3.89 23.17 -5.07
C ARG A 5 3.07 21.89 -4.84
N ARG A 6 2.27 21.44 -5.82
CA ARG A 6 1.54 20.17 -5.75
C ARG A 6 2.48 18.96 -5.85
N GLY A 7 3.48 19.00 -6.73
CA GLY A 7 4.50 17.95 -6.84
C GLY A 7 5.32 17.77 -5.57
N GLN A 8 5.70 18.87 -4.91
CA GLN A 8 6.36 18.82 -3.59
C GLN A 8 5.45 18.25 -2.49
N ASN A 9 4.15 18.61 -2.51
CA ASN A 9 3.17 18.08 -1.55
C ASN A 9 2.84 16.58 -1.77
N LEU A 10 3.07 16.06 -2.99
CA LEU A 10 2.95 14.64 -3.35
C LEU A 10 4.25 13.84 -3.12
N ALA A 11 5.41 14.50 -3.21
CA ALA A 11 6.74 13.93 -2.96
C ALA A 11 7.08 13.85 -1.47
N HIS A 12 6.37 14.59 -0.61
CA HIS A 12 6.39 14.31 0.82
C HIS A 12 5.89 12.87 1.02
N PRO A 13 6.66 11.98 1.68
CA PRO A 13 6.26 10.61 1.90
C PRO A 13 4.85 10.64 2.46
N SER A 14 3.91 10.12 1.68
CA SER A 14 2.50 10.20 2.01
C SER A 14 2.37 9.52 3.38
N LYS A 15 1.84 10.24 4.37
CA LYS A 15 1.68 9.74 5.75
C LYS A 15 1.02 8.34 5.78
N LYS A 16 0.26 8.02 4.73
CA LYS A 16 -0.38 6.75 4.41
C LYS A 16 0.60 5.59 4.15
N SER A 17 1.74 5.80 3.48
CA SER A 17 2.74 4.77 3.21
C SER A 17 3.47 4.33 4.49
N VAL A 18 3.88 5.30 5.31
CA VAL A 18 4.48 5.03 6.63
C VAL A 18 3.48 4.34 7.56
N LEU A 19 2.22 4.78 7.55
CA LEU A 19 1.13 4.13 8.29
C LEU A 19 0.94 2.68 7.85
N ALA A 20 0.91 2.40 6.54
CA ALA A 20 0.74 1.04 6.01
C ALA A 20 1.90 0.12 6.41
N LEU A 21 3.15 0.63 6.38
CA LEU A 21 4.32 -0.11 6.82
C LEU A 21 4.26 -0.41 8.32
N ALA A 22 3.93 0.59 9.14
CA ALA A 22 3.78 0.43 10.59
C ALA A 22 2.68 -0.58 10.93
N LEU A 23 1.54 -0.53 10.24
CA LEU A 23 0.43 -1.46 10.43
C LEU A 23 0.83 -2.90 10.08
N THR A 24 1.54 -3.08 8.97
CA THR A 24 2.04 -4.39 8.53
C THR A 24 3.07 -4.96 9.51
N ALA A 25 3.97 -4.11 10.03
CA ALA A 25 4.93 -4.52 11.05
C ALA A 25 4.25 -4.96 12.36
N ILE A 26 3.22 -4.22 12.82
CA ILE A 26 2.44 -4.59 14.01
C ILE A 26 1.70 -5.92 13.79
N LEU A 27 1.12 -6.15 12.61
CA LEU A 27 0.49 -7.44 12.29
C LEU A 27 1.50 -8.59 12.36
N GLY A 28 2.71 -8.41 11.82
CA GLY A 28 3.79 -9.39 11.91
C GLY A 28 4.20 -9.68 13.36
N LEU A 29 4.31 -8.64 14.19
CA LEU A 29 4.59 -8.77 15.62
C LEU A 29 3.50 -9.57 16.34
N ILE A 30 2.22 -9.28 16.07
CA ILE A 30 1.09 -10.01 16.65
C ILE A 30 1.18 -11.50 16.28
N ILE A 31 1.43 -11.83 15.01
CA ILE A 31 1.58 -13.23 14.57
C ILE A 31 2.77 -13.91 15.27
N GLY A 32 3.89 -13.21 15.44
CA GLY A 32 5.03 -13.73 16.21
C GLY A 32 4.65 -14.05 17.66
N LEU A 33 3.92 -13.15 18.32
CA LEU A 33 3.46 -13.36 19.69
C LEU A 33 2.46 -14.53 19.80
N GLN A 34 1.63 -14.75 18.78
CA GLN A 34 0.70 -15.89 18.72
C GLN A 34 1.44 -17.23 18.67
N ILE A 35 2.46 -17.33 17.81
CA ILE A 35 3.28 -18.54 17.69
C ILE A 35 4.05 -18.77 18.99
N TRP A 36 4.58 -17.71 19.59
CA TRP A 36 5.30 -17.78 20.87
C TRP A 36 4.38 -18.22 22.02
N LEU A 37 3.18 -17.66 22.14
CA LEU A 37 2.20 -18.08 23.15
C LEU A 37 1.83 -19.55 22.98
N LEU A 38 1.64 -20.00 21.73
CA LEU A 38 1.34 -21.39 21.41
C LEU A 38 2.47 -22.32 21.84
N THR A 39 3.72 -22.01 21.51
CA THR A 39 4.87 -22.84 21.89
C THR A 39 5.11 -22.84 23.40
N ALA A 40 4.98 -21.69 24.07
CA ALA A 40 5.06 -21.61 25.53
C ALA A 40 4.00 -22.48 26.21
N THR A 41 2.77 -22.45 25.69
CA THR A 41 1.65 -23.24 26.19
C THR A 41 1.83 -24.73 25.97
N LEU A 42 2.33 -25.13 24.80
CA LEU A 42 2.65 -26.52 24.50
C LEU A 42 3.78 -27.02 25.41
N ASN A 43 4.80 -26.19 25.64
CA ASN A 43 5.90 -26.53 26.52
C ASN A 43 5.43 -26.76 27.96
N THR A 44 4.52 -25.93 28.46
CA THR A 44 3.96 -26.08 29.82
C THR A 44 2.97 -27.25 29.90
N ALA A 45 2.15 -27.46 28.86
CA ALA A 45 1.20 -28.57 28.80
C ALA A 45 1.89 -29.94 28.73
N LEU A 46 3.01 -30.04 28.01
CA LEU A 46 3.86 -31.24 28.00
C LEU A 46 4.55 -31.48 29.35
N GLY A 47 4.83 -30.42 30.09
CA GLY A 47 5.31 -30.48 31.48
C GLY A 47 4.24 -30.87 32.51
N GLY A 48 2.99 -31.12 32.08
CA GLY A 48 1.87 -31.50 32.94
C GLY A 48 1.19 -30.33 33.66
N ASP A 49 1.63 -29.09 33.44
CA ASP A 49 1.01 -27.89 34.00
C ASP A 49 0.10 -27.24 32.95
N HIS A 50 -1.21 -27.46 33.13
CA HIS A 50 -2.24 -26.93 32.24
C HIS A 50 -2.77 -25.56 32.67
N SER A 51 -2.24 -24.96 33.74
CA SER A 51 -2.72 -23.70 34.30
C SER A 51 -2.63 -22.54 33.30
N ILE A 52 -1.69 -22.64 32.35
CA ILE A 52 -1.38 -21.60 31.35
C ILE A 52 -2.14 -21.81 30.02
N VAL A 53 -2.75 -22.99 29.81
CA VAL A 53 -3.37 -23.38 28.52
C VAL A 53 -4.59 -22.54 28.18
N VAL A 54 -5.53 -22.45 29.10
CA VAL A 54 -6.77 -21.68 28.93
C VAL A 54 -6.49 -20.18 28.80
N PRO A 55 -5.69 -19.53 29.66
CA PRO A 55 -5.43 -18.09 29.52
C PRO A 55 -4.66 -17.76 28.23
N SER A 56 -3.74 -18.62 27.78
CA SER A 56 -3.04 -18.43 26.51
C SER A 56 -3.96 -18.56 25.30
N LEU A 57 -4.88 -19.53 25.30
CA LEU A 57 -5.87 -19.68 24.24
C LEU A 57 -6.77 -18.43 24.11
N ILE A 58 -7.24 -17.91 25.24
CA ILE A 58 -8.06 -16.68 25.27
C ILE A 58 -7.23 -15.49 24.81
N GLY A 59 -6.01 -15.34 25.30
CA GLY A 59 -5.08 -14.27 24.87
C GLY A 59 -4.86 -14.31 23.36
N SER A 60 -4.66 -15.50 22.81
CA SER A 60 -4.50 -15.72 21.38
C SER A 60 -5.73 -15.32 20.57
N ILE A 61 -6.93 -15.71 21.00
CA ILE A 61 -8.18 -15.33 20.33
C ILE A 61 -8.36 -13.81 20.33
N VAL A 62 -8.12 -13.14 21.47
CA VAL A 62 -8.21 -11.68 21.58
C VAL A 62 -7.23 -10.99 20.64
N LEU A 63 -5.96 -11.44 20.62
CA LEU A 63 -4.94 -10.88 19.75
C LEU A 63 -5.28 -11.06 18.26
N PHE A 64 -5.86 -12.20 17.90
CA PHE A 64 -6.32 -12.49 16.54
C PHE A 64 -7.46 -11.55 16.11
N LEU A 65 -8.43 -11.31 16.99
CA LEU A 65 -9.51 -10.37 16.72
C LEU A 65 -9.01 -8.93 16.56
N ILE A 66 -8.04 -8.53 17.38
CA ILE A 66 -7.36 -7.22 17.25
C ILE A 66 -6.65 -7.14 15.89
N ALA A 67 -5.90 -8.18 15.49
CA ALA A 67 -5.25 -8.22 14.18
C ALA A 67 -6.26 -8.13 13.02
N LEU A 68 -7.41 -8.82 13.12
CA LEU A 68 -8.49 -8.71 12.12
C LEU A 68 -9.10 -7.32 12.06
N MET A 69 -9.32 -6.68 13.21
CA MET A 69 -9.80 -5.30 13.30
C MET A 69 -8.83 -4.33 12.63
N ILE A 70 -7.53 -4.46 12.93
CA ILE A 70 -6.47 -3.66 12.33
C ILE A 70 -6.37 -3.92 10.82
N PHE A 71 -6.46 -5.19 10.40
CA PHE A 71 -6.45 -5.55 8.97
C PHE A 71 -7.62 -4.93 8.22
N ARG A 72 -8.80 -4.87 8.83
CA ARG A 72 -9.97 -4.19 8.26
C ARG A 72 -9.76 -2.68 8.12
N LEU A 73 -8.89 -2.09 8.93
CA LEU A 73 -8.53 -0.67 8.86
C LEU A 73 -7.53 -0.36 7.73
N LEU A 74 -6.90 -1.37 7.11
CA LEU A 74 -6.05 -1.12 5.94
C LEU A 74 -6.90 -0.51 4.81
N PRO A 75 -6.53 0.68 4.28
CA PRO A 75 -7.19 1.25 3.13
C PRO A 75 -7.08 0.25 1.97
N LYS A 76 -8.23 -0.13 1.39
CA LYS A 76 -8.32 -1.10 0.29
C LYS A 76 -7.23 -0.79 -0.74
N PRO A 77 -6.44 -1.79 -1.16
CA PRO A 77 -5.35 -1.57 -2.10
C PRO A 77 -5.90 -0.83 -3.31
N TYR A 78 -5.16 0.20 -3.72
CA TYR A 78 -5.47 1.00 -4.90
C TYR A 78 -5.64 0.02 -6.05
N THR A 79 -6.88 -0.23 -6.42
CA THR A 79 -7.21 -1.03 -7.59
C THR A 79 -6.42 -0.45 -8.75
N TRP A 80 -5.73 -1.31 -9.49
CA TRP A 80 -4.89 -0.99 -10.66
C TRP A 80 -5.65 -0.24 -11.78
N ARG A 81 -6.93 0.09 -11.57
CA ARG A 81 -7.81 0.91 -12.39
C ARG A 81 -7.62 2.43 -12.21
N SER A 82 -6.48 2.89 -11.70
CA SER A 82 -6.19 4.33 -11.57
C SER A 82 -5.14 4.84 -12.56
N VAL A 83 -4.74 4.02 -13.54
CA VAL A 83 -3.94 4.53 -14.66
C VAL A 83 -4.83 5.50 -15.45
N PRO A 84 -4.49 6.80 -15.55
CA PRO A 84 -5.21 7.70 -16.45
C PRO A 84 -5.08 7.09 -17.85
N ASP A 85 -6.22 6.73 -18.43
CA ASP A 85 -6.30 6.03 -19.70
C ASP A 85 -5.58 6.90 -20.76
N LEU A 86 -4.33 6.54 -21.09
CA LEU A 86 -3.47 7.25 -22.05
C LEU A 86 -4.14 7.31 -23.43
N ARG A 87 -5.16 6.48 -23.66
CA ARG A 87 -6.06 6.51 -24.80
C ARG A 87 -6.85 7.82 -24.91
N ILE A 88 -7.18 8.45 -23.79
CA ILE A 88 -7.91 9.75 -23.75
C ILE A 88 -6.98 10.91 -24.16
N GLU A 89 -5.69 10.84 -23.82
CA GLU A 89 -4.69 11.82 -24.25
C GLU A 89 -4.41 11.71 -25.76
N GLN A 90 -4.25 10.47 -26.27
CA GLN A 90 -4.06 10.23 -27.71
C GLN A 90 -5.28 10.66 -28.55
N GLN A 91 -6.49 10.46 -28.02
CA GLN A 91 -7.72 10.91 -28.69
C GLN A 91 -7.79 12.44 -28.73
N LYS A 92 -7.34 13.12 -27.67
CA LYS A 92 -7.29 14.59 -27.62
C LYS A 92 -6.39 15.17 -28.70
N ILE A 93 -5.23 14.55 -28.96
CA ILE A 93 -4.29 14.98 -30.02
C ILE A 93 -4.92 14.88 -31.41
N HIS A 94 -5.85 13.93 -31.63
CA HIS A 94 -6.50 13.74 -32.92
C HIS A 94 -7.67 14.70 -33.17
N THR A 95 -8.33 15.19 -32.11
CA THR A 95 -9.47 16.12 -32.22
C THR A 95 -9.06 17.61 -32.26
N TYR A 96 -7.80 17.96 -31.95
CA TYR A 96 -7.31 19.34 -32.10
C TYR A 96 -6.83 19.64 -33.54
N PRO A 97 -7.33 20.70 -34.20
CA PRO A 97 -6.94 21.11 -35.56
C PRO A 97 -5.54 21.77 -35.59
N GLY A 98 -4.54 21.05 -35.10
CA GLY A 98 -3.15 21.47 -34.93
C GLY A 98 -2.26 20.43 -34.24
N GLY A 99 -2.82 19.33 -33.74
CA GLY A 99 -2.05 18.28 -33.04
C GLY A 99 -1.07 17.52 -33.93
N SER A 100 -1.36 17.39 -35.22
CA SER A 100 -0.48 16.76 -36.21
C SER A 100 0.77 17.60 -36.52
N GLU A 101 0.65 18.93 -36.53
CA GLU A 101 1.75 19.88 -36.74
C GLU A 101 2.70 19.92 -35.53
N VAL A 102 2.16 19.86 -34.32
CA VAL A 102 2.96 19.78 -33.08
C VAL A 102 3.69 18.44 -33.01
N LYS A 103 3.02 17.33 -33.35
CA LYS A 103 3.67 16.01 -33.44
C LYS A 103 4.80 16.01 -34.47
N LYS A 104 4.62 16.65 -35.63
CA LYS A 104 5.70 16.82 -36.62
C LYS A 104 6.87 17.65 -36.09
N ARG A 105 6.63 18.76 -35.39
CA ARG A 105 7.71 19.59 -34.80
C ARG A 105 8.43 18.97 -33.62
N ILE A 106 7.80 18.02 -32.93
CA ILE A 106 8.45 17.29 -31.82
C ILE A 106 9.32 16.15 -32.37
N ILE A 107 8.91 15.52 -33.48
CA ILE A 107 9.66 14.43 -34.11
C ILE A 107 10.76 14.98 -35.05
N SER A 108 10.52 16.11 -35.72
CA SER A 108 11.55 16.90 -36.42
C SER A 108 12.03 18.01 -35.50
N GLY A 109 13.15 17.78 -34.83
CA GLY A 109 13.82 18.78 -33.99
C GLY A 109 14.08 20.11 -34.72
N PRO A 110 14.29 21.20 -33.96
CA PRO A 110 14.41 22.55 -34.53
C PRO A 110 15.76 22.71 -35.23
N GLY A 111 15.81 22.47 -36.54
CA GLY A 111 16.98 22.83 -37.33
C GLY A 111 17.18 22.01 -38.59
N GLU A 112 16.34 22.22 -39.59
CA GLU A 112 16.78 22.02 -40.99
C GLU A 112 16.00 22.97 -41.89
N LYS A 113 16.37 24.25 -41.79
CA LYS A 113 16.15 25.22 -42.85
C LYS A 113 17.52 25.77 -43.23
N SER A 114 18.14 25.19 -44.24
CA SER A 114 18.92 25.94 -45.23
C SER A 114 19.08 25.12 -46.49
#